data_AF-A0A9X6KRU8-F1
#
_entry.id   AF-A0A9X6KRU8-F1
#
_cell.length_a   1.000
_cell.length_b   1.000
_cell.length_c   1.000
_cell.angle_alpha   90.00
_cell.angle_beta   90.00
_cell.angle_gamma   90.00
#
_symmetry.space_group_name_H-M   'P 1'
#
loop_
_entity.id
_entity.type
_entity.pdbx_description
1 polymer ?
#
loop_
_entity_poly.entity_id
_entity_poly.type
_entity_poly.pdbx_seq_one_letter_code
_entity_poly.pdbx_strand_id
1 'polypeptide(L)'
;MLTMIQQHHIKYLHQYKGMSLRAISKETGHSFQTVQKYAYLENPNTVPTSRKVHGSKLDPYKVQIDQWLKEDKKVPVKQRHTGARVYKRLIEIYGGDLSVSIRTVQYYVSRKKKELYQSCEGYLPLQHSPGEAQADFGHLVYLDEKGIETKGSYLAVSFPYSNASYVQVLPAQNQECLLQGLKQIFEYTAGVPHQIWFDNLSAAVTSIPKKGERILTEQFQKFSCHYNFQHVFCNPNSGHEKGHVENKVGYIRRNFFVPIPSIPDLEAYNQELLQRCDHDMNRRHYRKKEHIDKLFQVDHQAFIPLPQVAFDVHRLQKAKADKYGKVRYAKNIYSTAPEFAQREVWLKVTYKQIEILNENYQKIVSHPRLYGEGLESMKWIPYLKLMVQRPKSIQNLAFYEELPHPWKEYLTQTAEKKRAIHVLSQMIHEDGDASIATEALIQTLQGGCQDSDSILTTWYRLNGKLPKCVDVPVPSELEQKVVFEIDFKRYDKLMVDDAT
;
A
#
# COMPACT_ATOMS: atom_id res chain seq x y z
N MET A 1 -43.59 -31.92 18.96
CA MET A 1 -43.10 -32.94 18.01
C MET A 1 -42.45 -34.05 18.82
N LEU A 2 -42.76 -35.32 18.58
CA LEU A 2 -42.14 -36.43 19.33
C LEU A 2 -40.70 -36.65 18.86
N THR A 3 -39.82 -37.05 19.77
CA THR A 3 -38.45 -37.47 19.43
C THR A 3 -38.46 -38.77 18.63
N MET A 4 -37.43 -39.04 17.82
CA MET A 4 -37.32 -40.29 17.05
C MET A 4 -37.39 -41.54 17.95
N ILE A 5 -36.86 -41.44 19.17
CA ILE A 5 -36.92 -42.51 20.17
C ILE A 5 -38.37 -42.79 20.59
N GLN A 6 -39.16 -41.75 20.86
CA GLN A 6 -40.58 -41.89 21.21
C GLN A 6 -41.41 -42.42 20.04
N GLN A 7 -41.13 -41.98 18.81
CA GLN A 7 -41.81 -42.48 17.61
C GLN A 7 -41.49 -43.97 17.36
N HIS A 8 -40.23 -44.37 17.52
CA HIS A 8 -39.82 -45.76 17.42
C HIS A 8 -40.45 -46.62 18.52
N HIS A 9 -40.51 -46.10 19.76
CA HIS A 9 -41.12 -46.81 20.88
C HIS A 9 -42.62 -47.08 20.64
N ILE A 10 -43.37 -46.10 20.13
CA ILE A 10 -44.79 -46.28 19.74
C ILE A 10 -44.93 -47.37 18.67
N LYS A 11 -44.10 -47.34 17.62
CA LYS A 11 -44.12 -48.35 16.56
C LYS A 11 -43.78 -49.74 17.10
N TYR A 12 -42.79 -49.83 17.98
CA TYR A 12 -42.37 -51.08 18.59
C TYR A 12 -43.49 -51.72 19.41
N LEU A 13 -44.17 -50.93 20.27
CA LEU A 13 -45.29 -51.42 21.07
C LEU A 13 -46.47 -51.88 20.21
N HIS A 14 -46.71 -51.23 19.07
CA HIS A 14 -47.80 -51.61 18.16
C HIS A 14 -47.47 -52.85 17.31
N GLN A 15 -46.30 -52.87 16.65
CA GLN A 15 -45.94 -53.90 15.68
C GLN A 15 -45.39 -55.18 16.32
N TYR A 16 -44.59 -55.06 17.38
CA TYR A 16 -43.89 -56.21 17.97
C TYR A 16 -44.54 -56.73 19.25
N LYS A 17 -45.15 -55.85 20.06
CA LYS A 17 -45.89 -56.27 21.27
C LYS A 17 -47.40 -56.46 21.05
N GLY A 18 -47.92 -56.15 19.86
CA GLY A 18 -49.34 -56.33 19.52
C GLY A 18 -50.31 -55.53 20.39
N MET A 19 -49.84 -54.46 21.04
CA MET A 19 -50.68 -53.68 21.96
C MET A 19 -51.70 -52.83 21.21
N SER A 20 -52.90 -52.72 21.79
CA SER A 20 -53.94 -51.84 21.24
C SER A 20 -53.52 -50.36 21.35
N LEU A 21 -53.96 -49.53 20.40
CA LEU A 21 -53.62 -48.10 20.37
C LEU A 21 -54.02 -47.35 21.67
N ARG A 22 -55.09 -47.81 22.34
CA ARG A 22 -55.52 -47.25 23.64
C ARG A 22 -54.56 -47.62 24.78
N ALA A 23 -54.03 -48.85 24.77
CA ALA A 23 -53.02 -49.28 25.73
C ALA A 23 -51.72 -48.48 25.54
N ILE A 24 -51.28 -48.31 24.29
CA ILE A 24 -50.07 -47.53 23.96
C ILE A 24 -50.23 -46.06 24.36
N SER A 25 -51.42 -45.47 24.17
CA SER A 25 -51.71 -44.09 24.61
C SER A 25 -51.62 -43.94 26.13
N LYS A 26 -52.08 -44.94 26.88
CA LYS A 26 -51.99 -44.96 28.35
C LYS A 26 -50.57 -45.18 28.86
N GLU A 27 -49.80 -46.03 28.19
CA GLU A 27 -48.41 -46.37 28.55
C GLU A 27 -47.43 -45.25 28.19
N THR A 28 -47.59 -44.63 27.03
CA THR A 28 -46.68 -43.56 26.55
C THR A 28 -47.10 -42.15 27.01
N GLY A 29 -48.31 -41.99 27.56
CA GLY A 29 -48.87 -40.70 27.95
C GLY A 29 -49.17 -39.75 26.77
N HIS A 30 -49.08 -40.25 25.53
CA HIS A 30 -49.33 -39.45 24.32
C HIS A 30 -50.79 -39.56 23.87
N SER A 31 -51.30 -38.50 23.21
CA SER A 31 -52.68 -38.49 22.73
C SER A 31 -52.94 -39.59 21.71
N PHE A 32 -54.15 -40.16 21.73
CA PHE A 32 -54.54 -41.26 20.84
C PHE A 32 -54.27 -40.95 19.37
N GLN A 33 -54.55 -39.71 18.92
CA GLN A 33 -54.29 -39.26 17.54
C GLN A 33 -52.79 -39.29 17.18
N THR A 34 -51.93 -38.96 18.14
CA THR A 34 -50.48 -38.97 17.97
C THR A 34 -49.96 -40.41 17.88
N VAL A 35 -50.44 -41.28 18.77
CA VAL A 35 -50.11 -42.72 18.77
C VAL A 35 -50.54 -43.37 17.47
N GLN A 36 -51.79 -43.14 17.03
CA GLN A 36 -52.32 -43.66 15.77
C GLN A 36 -51.49 -43.18 14.57
N LYS A 37 -51.14 -41.88 14.53
CA LYS A 37 -50.33 -41.29 13.46
C LYS A 37 -48.97 -41.98 13.32
N TYR A 38 -48.25 -42.22 14.42
CA TYR A 38 -46.91 -42.80 14.36
C TYR A 38 -46.91 -44.33 14.28
N ALA A 39 -47.92 -45.01 14.83
CA ALA A 39 -48.08 -46.46 14.74
C ALA A 39 -48.28 -46.94 13.29
N TYR A 40 -49.05 -46.19 12.50
CA TYR A 40 -49.31 -46.50 11.07
C TYR A 40 -48.43 -45.71 10.10
N LEU A 41 -47.39 -45.02 10.59
CA LEU A 41 -46.51 -44.21 9.73
C LEU A 41 -45.57 -45.13 8.92
N GLU A 42 -45.98 -45.61 7.75
CA GLU A 42 -45.14 -46.51 6.93
C GLU A 42 -43.98 -45.78 6.22
N ASN A 43 -44.19 -44.53 5.78
CA ASN A 43 -43.16 -43.75 5.10
C ASN A 43 -42.62 -42.62 6.00
N PRO A 44 -41.37 -42.72 6.51
CA PRO A 44 -40.76 -41.67 7.32
C PRO A 44 -40.26 -40.47 6.50
N ASN A 45 -40.32 -40.54 5.16
CA ASN A 45 -39.89 -39.44 4.31
C ASN A 45 -40.93 -38.32 4.34
N THR A 46 -40.68 -37.31 5.18
CA THR A 46 -41.40 -36.03 5.08
C THR A 46 -41.01 -35.36 3.77
N VAL A 47 -41.83 -35.52 2.73
CA VAL A 47 -41.70 -34.68 1.53
C VAL A 47 -41.99 -33.24 1.99
N PRO A 48 -41.10 -32.27 1.76
CA PRO A 48 -41.38 -30.89 2.13
C PRO A 48 -42.63 -30.41 1.39
N THR A 49 -43.76 -30.32 2.09
CA THR A 49 -44.98 -29.74 1.54
C THR A 49 -44.69 -28.30 1.16
N SER A 50 -44.94 -27.96 -0.11
CA SER A 50 -44.82 -26.58 -0.58
C SER A 50 -45.65 -25.68 0.33
N ARG A 51 -45.02 -24.62 0.85
CA ARG A 51 -45.73 -23.62 1.66
C ARG A 51 -46.92 -23.13 0.84
N LYS A 52 -48.14 -23.25 1.38
CA LYS A 52 -49.32 -22.61 0.79
C LYS A 52 -48.99 -21.12 0.63
N VAL A 53 -48.90 -20.66 -0.62
CA VAL A 53 -48.61 -19.26 -0.93
C VAL A 53 -49.86 -18.47 -0.57
N HIS A 54 -49.87 -17.79 0.56
CA HIS A 54 -50.93 -16.84 0.86
C HIS A 54 -50.83 -15.65 -0.10
N GLY A 55 -51.98 -15.19 -0.60
CA GLY A 55 -52.04 -13.99 -1.43
C GLY A 55 -51.47 -12.79 -0.66
N SER A 56 -50.53 -12.09 -1.26
CA SER A 56 -49.94 -10.87 -0.70
C SER A 56 -50.79 -9.67 -1.12
N LYS A 57 -50.90 -8.64 -0.27
CA LYS A 57 -51.48 -7.34 -0.66
C LYS A 57 -50.77 -6.69 -1.85
N LEU A 58 -49.58 -7.17 -2.20
CA LEU A 58 -48.83 -6.75 -3.39
C LEU A 58 -49.32 -7.41 -4.69
N ASP A 59 -50.06 -8.52 -4.63
CA ASP A 59 -50.43 -9.35 -5.79
C ASP A 59 -51.06 -8.58 -6.96
N PRO A 60 -51.98 -7.61 -6.73
CA PRO A 60 -52.57 -6.83 -7.82
C PRO A 60 -51.55 -5.99 -8.60
N TYR A 61 -50.46 -5.55 -7.95
CA TYR A 61 -49.45 -4.65 -8.52
C TYR A 61 -48.23 -5.38 -9.11
N LYS A 62 -48.14 -6.70 -8.91
CA LYS A 62 -46.97 -7.50 -9.35
C LYS A 62 -46.76 -7.47 -10.85
N VAL A 63 -47.84 -7.55 -11.64
CA VAL A 63 -47.78 -7.57 -13.11
C VAL A 63 -47.13 -6.29 -13.66
N GLN A 64 -47.50 -5.15 -13.09
CA GLN A 64 -46.99 -3.84 -13.51
C GLN A 64 -45.54 -3.62 -13.07
N ILE A 65 -45.18 -4.06 -11.85
CA ILE A 65 -43.79 -4.04 -11.38
C ILE A 65 -42.91 -4.90 -12.28
N ASP A 66 -43.38 -6.10 -12.64
CA ASP A 66 -42.65 -7.01 -13.53
C ASP A 66 -42.47 -6.41 -14.93
N GLN A 67 -43.46 -5.67 -15.43
CA GLN A 67 -43.35 -4.95 -16.71
C GLN A 67 -42.27 -3.86 -16.66
N TRP A 68 -42.26 -3.01 -15.63
CA TRP A 68 -41.22 -1.99 -15.47
C TRP A 68 -39.82 -2.59 -15.36
N LEU A 69 -39.68 -3.70 -14.62
CA LEU A 69 -38.39 -4.39 -14.47
C LEU A 69 -37.92 -5.09 -15.76
N LYS A 70 -38.84 -5.49 -16.64
CA LYS A 70 -38.51 -6.01 -17.99
C LYS A 70 -38.10 -4.90 -18.93
N GLU A 71 -38.78 -3.75 -18.90
CA GLU A 71 -38.42 -2.56 -19.68
C GLU A 71 -37.05 -2.01 -19.26
N ASP A 72 -36.71 -2.07 -17.96
CA ASP A 72 -35.40 -1.70 -17.41
C ASP A 72 -34.22 -2.45 -18.07
N LYS A 73 -34.44 -3.64 -18.64
CA LYS A 73 -33.37 -4.36 -19.35
C LYS A 73 -32.87 -3.62 -20.59
N LYS A 74 -33.73 -2.83 -21.24
CA LYS A 74 -33.42 -2.13 -22.49
C LYS A 74 -32.67 -0.81 -22.28
N VAL A 75 -32.55 -0.34 -21.04
CA VAL A 75 -31.91 0.93 -20.70
C VAL A 75 -30.60 0.74 -19.92
N PRO A 76 -29.68 1.72 -19.97
CA PRO A 76 -28.41 1.67 -19.24
C PRO A 76 -28.59 1.47 -17.73
N VAL A 77 -27.64 0.78 -17.08
CA VAL A 77 -27.71 0.37 -15.66
C VAL A 77 -28.07 1.53 -14.72
N LYS A 78 -27.52 2.73 -14.98
CA LYS A 78 -27.74 3.94 -14.17
C LYS A 78 -29.17 4.51 -14.25
N GLN A 79 -29.96 4.11 -15.24
CA GLN A 79 -31.33 4.60 -15.47
C GLN A 79 -32.41 3.58 -15.08
N ARG A 80 -32.03 2.43 -14.50
CA ARG A 80 -32.96 1.38 -14.07
C ARG A 80 -33.63 1.73 -12.74
N HIS A 81 -34.87 1.27 -12.55
CA HIS A 81 -35.62 1.54 -11.33
C HIS A 81 -35.00 0.85 -10.11
N THR A 82 -34.76 1.59 -9.03
CA THR A 82 -34.44 1.00 -7.71
C THR A 82 -35.72 0.56 -7.00
N GLY A 83 -35.64 -0.37 -6.05
CA GLY A 83 -36.83 -0.83 -5.30
C GLY A 83 -37.56 0.31 -4.57
N ALA A 84 -36.82 1.32 -4.12
CA ALA A 84 -37.40 2.55 -3.57
C ALA A 84 -38.09 3.42 -4.65
N ARG A 85 -37.53 3.51 -5.87
CA ARG A 85 -38.16 4.25 -6.98
C ARG A 85 -39.42 3.57 -7.48
N VAL A 86 -39.45 2.23 -7.55
CA VAL A 86 -40.65 1.45 -7.88
C VAL A 86 -41.78 1.75 -6.88
N TYR A 87 -41.47 1.78 -5.58
CA TYR A 87 -42.46 2.14 -4.56
C TYR A 87 -42.99 3.57 -4.71
N LYS A 88 -42.12 4.56 -4.91
CA LYS A 88 -42.53 5.95 -5.16
C LYS A 88 -43.43 6.06 -6.39
N ARG A 89 -43.12 5.33 -7.46
CA ARG A 89 -43.91 5.31 -8.69
C ARG A 89 -45.29 4.65 -8.48
N LEU A 90 -45.39 3.64 -7.62
CA LEU A 90 -46.69 3.06 -7.24
C LEU A 90 -47.53 4.05 -6.42
N ILE A 91 -46.91 4.84 -5.53
CA ILE A 91 -47.61 5.92 -4.81
C ILE A 91 -48.09 7.00 -5.77
N GLU A 92 -47.26 7.40 -6.74
CA GLU A 92 -47.61 8.41 -7.76
C GLU A 92 -48.83 7.99 -8.60
N ILE A 93 -49.02 6.69 -8.86
CA ILE A 93 -50.10 6.17 -9.72
C ILE A 93 -51.35 5.80 -8.92
N TYR A 94 -51.20 5.15 -7.76
CA TYR A 94 -52.33 4.59 -6.99
C TYR A 94 -52.66 5.35 -5.70
N GLY A 95 -51.86 6.36 -5.34
CA GLY A 95 -52.13 7.25 -4.21
C GLY A 95 -52.49 6.51 -2.91
N GLY A 96 -53.60 6.93 -2.29
CA GLY A 96 -54.10 6.43 -0.99
C GLY A 96 -54.65 5.00 -0.99
N ASP A 97 -54.86 4.37 -2.15
CA ASP A 97 -55.35 3.00 -2.26
C ASP A 97 -54.24 1.95 -2.07
N LEU A 98 -52.98 2.39 -1.99
CA LEU A 98 -51.82 1.51 -1.83
C LEU A 98 -51.64 1.06 -0.37
N SER A 99 -52.32 -0.04 0.01
CA SER A 99 -52.18 -0.66 1.34
C SER A 99 -50.90 -1.51 1.56
N VAL A 100 -49.81 -1.19 0.86
CA VAL A 100 -48.58 -2.00 0.82
C VAL A 100 -47.38 -1.24 1.39
N SER A 101 -46.60 -1.91 2.25
CA SER A 101 -45.35 -1.37 2.80
C SER A 101 -44.23 -1.32 1.77
N ILE A 102 -43.39 -0.28 1.84
CA ILE A 102 -42.15 -0.14 1.06
C ILE A 102 -41.25 -1.38 1.13
N ARG A 103 -41.16 -2.05 2.30
CA ARG A 103 -40.34 -3.25 2.48
C ARG A 103 -40.84 -4.42 1.63
N THR A 104 -42.16 -4.57 1.48
CA THR A 104 -42.77 -5.63 0.68
C THR A 104 -42.48 -5.44 -0.80
N VAL A 105 -42.54 -4.20 -1.30
CA VAL A 105 -42.19 -3.86 -2.68
C VAL A 105 -40.70 -4.05 -2.94
N GLN A 106 -39.83 -3.57 -2.05
CA GLN A 106 -38.38 -3.74 -2.18
C GLN A 106 -37.97 -5.21 -2.15
N TYR A 107 -38.58 -6.02 -1.29
CA TYR A 107 -38.33 -7.47 -1.22
C TYR A 107 -38.75 -8.16 -2.53
N TYR A 108 -39.94 -7.84 -3.05
CA TYR A 108 -40.42 -8.39 -4.32
C TYR A 108 -39.53 -7.99 -5.51
N VAL A 109 -39.17 -6.70 -5.61
CA VAL A 109 -38.27 -6.19 -6.66
C VAL A 109 -36.88 -6.84 -6.55
N SER A 110 -36.33 -7.00 -5.34
CA SER A 110 -35.05 -7.68 -5.13
C SER A 110 -35.11 -9.13 -5.62
N ARG A 111 -36.17 -9.87 -5.27
CA ARG A 111 -36.36 -11.26 -5.73
C ARG A 111 -36.54 -11.35 -7.25
N LYS A 112 -37.37 -10.48 -7.84
CA LYS A 112 -37.58 -10.44 -9.30
C LYS A 112 -36.35 -10.00 -10.06
N LYS A 113 -35.54 -9.08 -9.51
CA LYS A 113 -34.24 -8.74 -10.09
C LYS A 113 -33.28 -9.93 -10.05
N LYS A 114 -33.25 -10.69 -8.96
CA LYS A 114 -32.48 -11.94 -8.93
C LYS A 114 -32.94 -12.91 -10.02
N GLU A 115 -34.25 -13.15 -10.16
CA GLU A 115 -34.80 -14.01 -11.24
C GLU A 115 -34.51 -13.47 -12.66
N LEU A 116 -34.62 -12.16 -12.88
CA LEU A 116 -34.48 -11.55 -14.20
C LEU A 116 -33.03 -11.30 -14.62
N TYR A 117 -32.11 -11.12 -13.67
CA TYR A 117 -30.71 -10.74 -13.91
C TYR A 117 -29.71 -11.81 -13.45
N GLN A 118 -30.09 -12.85 -12.69
CA GLN A 118 -29.22 -14.02 -12.54
C GLN A 118 -29.18 -14.75 -13.88
N SER A 119 -28.05 -14.67 -14.57
CA SER A 119 -27.67 -15.72 -15.50
C SER A 119 -27.58 -17.01 -14.70
N CYS A 120 -28.36 -18.03 -15.07
CA CYS A 120 -28.20 -19.40 -14.60
C CYS A 120 -27.01 -20.05 -15.31
N GLU A 121 -25.88 -19.36 -15.38
CA GLU A 121 -24.62 -19.97 -15.80
C GLU A 121 -24.03 -20.61 -14.55
N GLY A 122 -24.22 -21.92 -14.44
CA GLY A 122 -23.53 -22.71 -13.44
C GLY A 122 -22.03 -22.49 -13.58
N TYR A 123 -21.38 -22.08 -12.49
CA TYR A 123 -19.93 -21.94 -12.46
C TYR A 123 -19.29 -23.33 -12.46
N LEU A 124 -18.43 -23.61 -13.44
CA LEU A 124 -17.57 -24.79 -13.38
C LEU A 124 -16.54 -24.58 -12.25
N PRO A 125 -16.41 -25.53 -11.31
CA PRO A 125 -15.39 -25.43 -10.28
C PRO A 125 -14.01 -25.66 -10.92
N LEU A 126 -13.28 -24.58 -11.19
CA LEU A 126 -11.87 -24.66 -11.57
C LEU A 126 -11.08 -25.29 -10.41
N GLN A 127 -10.39 -26.39 -10.67
CA GLN A 127 -9.43 -26.96 -9.75
C GLN A 127 -8.06 -26.36 -10.08
N HIS A 128 -7.49 -25.66 -9.12
CA HIS A 128 -6.12 -25.17 -9.19
C HIS A 128 -5.17 -26.20 -8.57
N SER A 129 -4.05 -26.45 -9.25
CA SER A 129 -3.00 -27.33 -8.77
C SER A 129 -2.21 -26.66 -7.64
N PRO A 130 -1.57 -27.44 -6.73
CA PRO A 130 -0.66 -26.87 -5.75
C PRO A 130 0.46 -26.07 -6.43
N GLY A 131 0.80 -24.90 -5.89
CA GLY A 131 1.84 -24.03 -6.44
C GLY A 131 1.36 -23.03 -7.50
N GLU A 132 0.07 -23.05 -7.86
CA GLU A 132 -0.57 -21.98 -8.63
C GLU A 132 -0.96 -20.82 -7.70
N ALA A 133 -0.73 -19.59 -8.17
CA ALA A 133 -1.12 -18.38 -7.46
C ALA A 133 -1.99 -17.46 -8.33
N GLN A 134 -2.74 -16.59 -7.67
CA GLN A 134 -3.54 -15.53 -8.26
C GLN A 134 -3.14 -14.21 -7.63
N ALA A 135 -2.74 -13.24 -8.45
CA ALA A 135 -2.30 -11.92 -8.01
C ALA A 135 -3.26 -10.83 -8.50
N ASP A 136 -3.71 -9.99 -7.57
CA ASP A 136 -4.62 -8.87 -7.86
C ASP A 136 -4.34 -7.67 -6.95
N PHE A 137 -4.70 -6.48 -7.42
CA PHE A 137 -4.62 -5.26 -6.62
C PHE A 137 -5.95 -4.92 -5.97
N GLY A 138 -5.90 -4.59 -4.69
CA GLY A 138 -6.97 -3.89 -4.00
C GLY A 138 -6.61 -2.43 -3.69
N HIS A 139 -7.63 -1.66 -3.30
CA HIS A 139 -7.47 -0.31 -2.76
C HIS A 139 -7.71 -0.30 -1.26
N LEU A 140 -6.94 0.53 -0.55
CA LEU A 140 -7.11 0.79 0.88
C LEU A 140 -6.93 2.28 1.19
N VAL A 141 -7.36 2.67 2.39
CA VAL A 141 -7.03 3.95 3.01
C VAL A 141 -6.24 3.62 4.28
N TYR A 142 -5.19 4.39 4.56
CA TYR A 142 -4.36 4.27 5.75
C TYR A 142 -3.95 5.66 6.25
N LEU A 143 -3.55 5.77 7.52
CA LEU A 143 -2.98 7.01 8.07
C LEU A 143 -1.46 6.98 7.86
N ASP A 144 -0.90 8.00 7.20
CA ASP A 144 0.54 8.10 6.95
C ASP A 144 1.34 8.51 8.21
N GLU A 145 2.65 8.76 8.05
CA GLU A 145 3.55 9.23 9.11
C GLU A 145 3.08 10.52 9.81
N LYS A 146 2.26 11.33 9.13
CA LYS A 146 1.72 12.61 9.63
C LYS A 146 0.31 12.45 10.21
N GLY A 147 -0.21 11.21 10.23
CA GLY A 147 -1.57 10.92 10.65
C GLY A 147 -2.63 11.37 9.64
N ILE A 148 -2.26 11.60 8.37
CA ILE A 148 -3.17 12.04 7.32
C ILE A 148 -3.71 10.82 6.56
N GLU A 149 -5.03 10.79 6.33
CA GLU A 149 -5.67 9.76 5.51
C GLU A 149 -5.15 9.79 4.08
N THR A 150 -4.43 8.73 3.71
CA THR A 150 -3.82 8.55 2.41
C THR A 150 -4.43 7.34 1.71
N LYS A 151 -4.69 7.50 0.40
CA LYS A 151 -5.16 6.40 -0.45
C LYS A 151 -3.96 5.59 -0.90
N GLY A 152 -3.99 4.29 -0.63
CA GLY A 152 -2.99 3.33 -1.08
C GLY A 152 -3.59 2.22 -1.94
N SER A 153 -2.72 1.33 -2.37
CA SER A 153 -3.09 0.06 -2.97
C SER A 153 -2.45 -1.09 -2.21
N TYR A 154 -2.97 -2.30 -2.34
CA TYR A 154 -2.28 -3.49 -1.84
C TYR A 154 -2.29 -4.56 -2.91
N LEU A 155 -1.17 -5.27 -3.04
CA LEU A 155 -1.08 -6.46 -3.85
C LEU A 155 -1.46 -7.66 -2.98
N ALA A 156 -2.45 -8.42 -3.42
CA ALA A 156 -2.85 -9.67 -2.81
C ALA A 156 -2.42 -10.84 -3.72
N VAL A 157 -1.57 -11.73 -3.21
CA VAL A 157 -1.21 -12.99 -3.85
C VAL A 157 -1.89 -14.11 -3.09
N SER A 158 -2.86 -14.76 -3.73
CA SER A 158 -3.66 -15.84 -3.15
C SER A 158 -3.32 -17.18 -3.78
N PHE A 159 -3.38 -18.25 -2.99
CA PHE A 159 -3.06 -19.62 -3.40
C PHE A 159 -4.35 -20.44 -3.37
N PRO A 160 -5.02 -20.68 -4.51
CA PRO A 160 -6.36 -21.25 -4.49
C PRO A 160 -6.43 -22.68 -3.94
N TYR A 161 -5.35 -23.45 -4.03
CA TYR A 161 -5.28 -24.81 -3.50
C TYR A 161 -5.33 -24.86 -1.96
N SER A 162 -4.50 -24.06 -1.27
CA SER A 162 -4.48 -23.96 0.20
C SER A 162 -5.44 -22.92 0.77
N ASN A 163 -5.93 -21.99 -0.05
CA ASN A 163 -6.64 -20.77 0.35
C ASN A 163 -5.77 -19.80 1.18
N ALA A 164 -4.44 -19.97 1.16
CA ALA A 164 -3.48 -19.03 1.74
C ALA A 164 -3.42 -17.72 0.94
N SER A 165 -2.87 -16.67 1.54
CA SER A 165 -2.61 -15.42 0.84
C SER A 165 -1.57 -14.58 1.55
N TYR A 166 -0.69 -13.95 0.78
CA TYR A 166 0.20 -12.89 1.23
C TYR A 166 -0.22 -11.56 0.64
N VAL A 167 0.01 -10.49 1.41
CA VAL A 167 -0.42 -9.15 1.07
C VAL A 167 0.70 -8.17 1.33
N GLN A 168 0.88 -7.21 0.42
CA GLN A 168 1.81 -6.09 0.56
C GLN A 168 1.10 -4.79 0.23
N VAL A 169 1.23 -3.78 1.09
CA VAL A 169 0.74 -2.42 0.84
C VAL A 169 1.75 -1.67 -0.02
N LEU A 170 1.25 -0.97 -1.04
CA LEU A 170 2.04 -0.27 -2.04
C LEU A 170 1.42 1.11 -2.32
N PRO A 171 2.22 2.12 -2.68
CA PRO A 171 1.69 3.47 -2.92
C PRO A 171 0.77 3.55 -4.15
N ALA A 172 0.93 2.66 -5.15
CA ALA A 172 0.14 2.66 -6.38
C ALA A 172 0.05 1.28 -7.06
N GLN A 173 -0.79 1.18 -8.10
CA GLN A 173 -0.94 0.00 -8.96
C GLN A 173 -0.15 0.13 -10.27
N ASN A 174 1.11 0.54 -10.18
CA ASN A 174 2.00 0.62 -11.34
C ASN A 174 2.91 -0.62 -11.42
N GLN A 175 3.66 -0.71 -12.52
CA GLN A 175 4.54 -1.85 -12.76
C GLN A 175 5.61 -2.02 -11.68
N GLU A 176 6.25 -0.92 -11.23
CA GLU A 176 7.31 -1.03 -10.23
C GLU A 176 6.75 -1.56 -8.90
N CYS A 177 5.56 -1.12 -8.51
CA CYS A 177 4.87 -1.62 -7.32
C CYS A 177 4.48 -3.09 -7.45
N LEU A 178 3.97 -3.52 -8.61
CA LEU A 178 3.61 -4.93 -8.87
C LEU A 178 4.83 -5.83 -8.73
N LEU A 179 5.91 -5.52 -9.45
CA LEU A 179 7.13 -6.34 -9.45
C LEU A 179 7.80 -6.35 -8.08
N GLN A 180 7.82 -5.21 -7.40
CA GLN A 180 8.36 -5.13 -6.04
C GLN A 180 7.54 -5.97 -5.06
N GLY A 181 6.20 -5.86 -5.09
CA GLY A 181 5.34 -6.61 -4.18
C GLY A 181 5.45 -8.11 -4.39
N LEU A 182 5.53 -8.57 -5.65
CA LEU A 182 5.79 -9.98 -5.97
C LEU A 182 7.16 -10.42 -5.45
N LYS A 183 8.21 -9.65 -5.71
CA LYS A 183 9.57 -9.93 -5.22
C LYS A 183 9.59 -10.09 -3.70
N GLN A 184 8.99 -9.16 -2.97
CA GLN A 184 8.93 -9.20 -1.50
C GLN A 184 8.21 -10.45 -0.99
N ILE A 185 7.11 -10.84 -1.64
CA ILE A 185 6.38 -12.06 -1.28
C ILE A 185 7.22 -13.30 -1.59
N PHE A 186 7.86 -13.40 -2.76
CA PHE A 186 8.70 -14.54 -3.10
C PHE A 186 9.89 -14.71 -2.16
N GLU A 187 10.55 -13.59 -1.81
CA GLU A 187 11.65 -13.57 -0.84
C GLU A 187 11.18 -14.01 0.54
N TYR A 188 9.99 -13.57 0.99
CA TYR A 188 9.41 -14.00 2.26
C TYR A 188 9.05 -15.48 2.27
N THR A 189 8.40 -15.97 1.21
CA THR A 189 7.97 -17.37 1.11
C THR A 189 9.10 -18.31 0.70
N ALA A 190 10.33 -17.82 0.54
CA ALA A 190 11.50 -18.58 0.12
C ALA A 190 11.29 -19.41 -1.17
N GLY A 191 10.43 -18.94 -2.07
CA GLY A 191 10.06 -19.67 -3.29
C GLY A 191 9.08 -18.92 -4.18
N VAL A 192 9.00 -19.34 -5.43
CA VAL A 192 8.19 -18.72 -6.48
C VAL A 192 7.09 -19.68 -6.93
N PRO A 193 5.81 -19.25 -6.99
CA PRO A 193 4.75 -20.06 -7.58
C PRO A 193 5.08 -20.38 -9.05
N HIS A 194 4.91 -21.63 -9.48
CA HIS A 194 5.29 -22.02 -10.85
C HIS A 194 4.39 -21.36 -11.92
N GLN A 195 3.16 -21.00 -11.54
CA GLN A 195 2.22 -20.30 -12.40
C GLN A 195 1.44 -19.24 -11.62
N ILE A 196 1.37 -18.02 -12.18
CA ILE A 196 0.68 -16.89 -11.57
C ILE A 196 -0.38 -16.35 -12.54
N TRP A 197 -1.60 -16.31 -12.06
CA TRP A 197 -2.75 -15.78 -12.76
C TRP A 197 -2.96 -14.32 -12.38
N PHE A 198 -3.13 -13.47 -13.38
CA PHE A 198 -3.25 -12.03 -13.24
C PHE A 198 -4.59 -11.56 -13.78
N ASP A 199 -5.37 -10.86 -12.95
CA ASP A 199 -6.59 -10.22 -13.43
C ASP A 199 -6.27 -8.84 -14.05
N ASN A 200 -6.76 -8.62 -15.27
CA ASN A 200 -6.64 -7.40 -16.11
C ASN A 200 -5.65 -6.31 -15.63
N LEU A 201 -4.37 -6.66 -15.55
CA LEU A 201 -3.33 -5.77 -15.05
C LEU A 201 -2.76 -4.90 -16.19
N SER A 202 -3.28 -3.69 -16.32
CA SER A 202 -2.66 -2.64 -17.15
C SER A 202 -1.20 -2.39 -16.75
N ALA A 203 -0.84 -2.60 -15.48
CA ALA A 203 0.54 -2.51 -14.99
C ALA A 203 1.51 -3.52 -15.62
N ALA A 204 1.03 -4.66 -16.11
CA ALA A 204 1.84 -5.69 -16.78
C ALA A 204 1.72 -5.64 -18.31
N VAL A 205 0.79 -4.84 -18.85
CA VAL A 205 0.36 -4.87 -20.26
C VAL A 205 0.62 -3.53 -20.93
N THR A 206 1.47 -3.53 -21.95
CA THR A 206 1.84 -2.36 -22.77
C THR A 206 0.71 -1.93 -23.71
N SER A 207 0.03 -2.90 -24.36
CA SER A 207 -1.12 -2.65 -25.24
C SER A 207 -1.93 -3.93 -25.50
N ILE A 208 -3.21 -3.77 -25.85
CA ILE A 208 -4.11 -4.86 -26.23
C ILE A 208 -4.46 -4.68 -27.72
N PRO A 209 -3.77 -5.35 -28.66
CA PRO A 209 -4.18 -5.39 -30.06
C PRO A 209 -5.54 -6.09 -30.25
N LYS A 210 -6.23 -5.78 -31.36
CA LYS A 210 -7.59 -6.26 -31.72
C LYS A 210 -7.78 -7.79 -31.76
N LYS A 211 -6.72 -8.59 -31.61
CA LYS A 211 -6.74 -10.06 -31.61
C LYS A 211 -6.63 -10.71 -30.21
N GLY A 212 -6.60 -9.93 -29.13
CA GLY A 212 -6.70 -10.45 -27.75
C GLY A 212 -5.38 -10.89 -27.09
N GLU A 213 -4.29 -11.02 -27.83
CA GLU A 213 -2.95 -11.25 -27.26
C GLU A 213 -2.39 -9.98 -26.63
N ARG A 214 -2.11 -10.00 -25.33
CA ARG A 214 -1.59 -8.84 -24.58
C ARG A 214 -0.08 -8.70 -24.79
N ILE A 215 0.38 -7.52 -25.22
CA ILE A 215 1.82 -7.24 -25.30
C ILE A 215 2.32 -6.88 -23.92
N LEU A 216 3.22 -7.68 -23.37
CA LEU A 216 3.82 -7.44 -22.06
C LEU A 216 4.88 -6.35 -22.13
N THR A 217 5.13 -5.73 -20.99
CA THR A 217 6.26 -4.82 -20.84
C THR A 217 7.56 -5.63 -20.76
N GLU A 218 8.64 -5.15 -21.38
CA GLU A 218 9.94 -5.82 -21.39
C GLU A 218 10.44 -6.14 -19.97
N GLN A 219 10.21 -5.22 -19.03
CA GLN A 219 10.60 -5.39 -17.64
C GLN A 219 9.81 -6.52 -16.94
N PHE A 220 8.52 -6.70 -17.27
CA PHE A 220 7.73 -7.82 -16.73
C PHE A 220 8.20 -9.15 -17.30
N GLN A 221 8.55 -9.21 -18.59
CA GLN A 221 9.13 -10.40 -19.21
C GLN A 221 10.49 -10.75 -18.59
N LYS A 222 11.37 -9.77 -18.38
CA LYS A 222 12.65 -9.95 -17.68
C LYS A 222 12.44 -10.50 -16.26
N PHE A 223 11.46 -9.96 -15.55
CA PHE A 223 11.09 -10.43 -14.22
C PHE A 223 10.58 -11.88 -14.24
N SER A 224 9.65 -12.22 -15.15
CA SER A 224 9.13 -13.59 -15.25
C SER A 224 10.20 -14.60 -15.66
N CYS A 225 11.14 -14.20 -16.53
CA CYS A 225 12.28 -15.06 -16.89
C CYS A 225 13.24 -15.26 -15.73
N HIS A 226 13.52 -14.21 -14.96
CA HIS A 226 14.44 -14.29 -13.82
C HIS A 226 13.92 -15.21 -12.71
N TYR A 227 12.64 -15.10 -12.37
CA TYR A 227 11.99 -15.96 -11.36
C TYR A 227 11.39 -17.26 -11.94
N ASN A 228 11.47 -17.44 -13.26
CA ASN A 228 11.06 -18.62 -14.02
C ASN A 228 9.59 -19.07 -13.83
N PHE A 229 8.65 -18.16 -13.54
CA PHE A 229 7.23 -18.49 -13.42
C PHE A 229 6.45 -18.27 -14.72
N GLN A 230 5.44 -19.09 -14.95
CA GLN A 230 4.47 -18.89 -16.03
C GLN A 230 3.42 -17.86 -15.62
N HIS A 231 3.06 -16.95 -16.51
CA HIS A 231 2.01 -15.96 -16.26
C HIS A 231 0.79 -16.25 -17.13
N VAL A 232 -0.39 -16.22 -16.53
CA VAL A 232 -1.67 -16.37 -17.24
C VAL A 232 -2.52 -15.14 -17.00
N PHE A 233 -3.07 -14.58 -18.08
CA PHE A 233 -3.94 -13.42 -18.01
C PHE A 233 -5.38 -13.83 -18.25
N CYS A 234 -6.26 -13.58 -17.29
CA CYS A 234 -7.68 -13.92 -17.43
C CYS A 234 -8.33 -13.07 -18.53
N ASN A 235 -9.26 -13.66 -19.28
CA ASN A 235 -9.97 -12.96 -20.35
C ASN A 235 -10.89 -11.84 -19.80
N PRO A 236 -11.00 -10.69 -20.49
CA PRO A 236 -11.95 -9.65 -20.12
C PRO A 236 -13.37 -10.22 -20.09
N ASN A 237 -14.12 -9.94 -19.02
CA ASN A 237 -15.49 -10.44 -18.77
C ASN A 237 -15.65 -11.94 -18.41
N SER A 238 -14.57 -12.68 -18.15
CA SER A 238 -14.65 -14.05 -17.63
C SER A 238 -14.84 -14.08 -16.11
N GLY A 239 -15.96 -13.56 -15.60
CA GLY A 239 -16.30 -13.59 -14.16
C GLY A 239 -16.29 -15.01 -13.56
N HIS A 240 -16.44 -16.05 -14.40
CA HIS A 240 -16.42 -17.45 -13.98
C HIS A 240 -15.05 -17.94 -13.51
N GLU A 241 -13.96 -17.37 -14.03
CA GLU A 241 -12.58 -17.70 -13.62
C GLU A 241 -12.17 -16.96 -12.32
N LYS A 242 -12.96 -15.97 -11.90
CA LYS A 242 -12.57 -14.97 -10.88
C LYS A 242 -13.20 -15.16 -9.51
N GLY A 243 -14.10 -16.14 -9.34
CA GLY A 243 -14.90 -16.30 -8.11
C GLY A 243 -14.07 -16.52 -6.83
N HIS A 244 -12.84 -17.03 -6.93
CA HIS A 244 -11.95 -17.20 -5.78
C HIS A 244 -11.30 -15.88 -5.34
N VAL A 245 -10.78 -15.11 -6.30
CA VAL A 245 -10.03 -13.87 -6.06
C VAL A 245 -10.93 -12.75 -5.53
N GLU A 246 -12.09 -12.49 -6.13
CA GLU A 246 -12.98 -11.40 -5.72
C GLU A 246 -13.44 -11.56 -4.26
N ASN A 247 -13.70 -12.80 -3.85
CA ASN A 247 -14.03 -13.12 -2.47
C ASN A 247 -12.83 -12.92 -1.53
N LYS A 248 -11.62 -13.23 -2.00
CA LYS A 248 -10.38 -13.13 -1.21
C LYS A 248 -9.91 -11.70 -1.01
N VAL A 249 -9.96 -10.84 -2.04
CA VAL A 249 -9.67 -9.39 -1.93
C VAL A 249 -10.63 -8.74 -0.93
N GLY A 250 -11.93 -9.07 -1.03
CA GLY A 250 -12.93 -8.63 -0.06
C GLY A 250 -12.64 -9.12 1.36
N TYR A 251 -12.21 -10.38 1.53
CA TYR A 251 -11.81 -10.94 2.83
C TYR A 251 -10.60 -10.20 3.40
N ILE A 252 -9.55 -10.01 2.60
CA ILE A 252 -8.32 -9.32 3.01
C ILE A 252 -8.65 -7.93 3.51
N ARG A 253 -9.43 -7.16 2.72
CA ARG A 253 -9.83 -5.81 3.11
C ARG A 253 -10.52 -5.76 4.48
N ARG A 254 -11.45 -6.68 4.75
CA ARG A 254 -12.24 -6.68 5.99
C ARG A 254 -11.47 -7.17 7.22
N ASN A 255 -10.47 -8.04 7.05
CA ASN A 255 -9.76 -8.66 8.18
C ASN A 255 -8.39 -8.05 8.44
N PHE A 256 -7.72 -7.50 7.43
CA PHE A 256 -6.38 -6.95 7.57
C PHE A 256 -6.35 -5.41 7.70
N PHE A 257 -7.29 -4.73 7.03
CA PHE A 257 -7.31 -3.27 6.88
C PHE A 257 -8.55 -2.60 7.50
N VAL A 258 -9.26 -3.30 8.39
CA VAL A 258 -10.35 -2.71 9.19
C VAL A 258 -10.05 -2.98 10.68
N PRO A 259 -10.00 -1.94 11.53
CA PRO A 259 -10.16 -0.52 11.23
C PRO A 259 -9.04 0.03 10.33
N ILE A 260 -9.15 1.29 9.88
CA ILE A 260 -8.14 1.95 9.05
C ILE A 260 -6.78 1.86 9.76
N PRO A 261 -5.76 1.24 9.14
CA PRO A 261 -4.45 1.08 9.77
C PRO A 261 -3.67 2.41 9.78
N SER A 262 -2.85 2.60 10.81
CA SER A 262 -1.80 3.61 10.81
C SER A 262 -0.50 2.99 10.32
N ILE A 263 0.08 3.58 9.27
CA ILE A 263 1.26 3.09 8.58
C ILE A 263 2.25 4.26 8.47
N PRO A 264 3.00 4.57 9.54
CA PRO A 264 4.04 5.58 9.49
C PRO A 264 5.25 5.12 8.67
N ASP A 265 5.60 3.84 8.76
CA ASP A 265 6.63 3.21 7.95
C ASP A 265 6.03 2.05 7.16
N LEU A 266 5.98 2.23 5.84
CA LEU A 266 5.43 1.24 4.92
C LEU A 266 6.23 -0.07 4.89
N GLU A 267 7.56 0.00 5.03
CA GLU A 267 8.42 -1.19 4.98
C GLU A 267 8.25 -2.01 6.24
N ALA A 268 8.33 -1.39 7.41
CA ALA A 268 8.11 -2.07 8.68
C ALA A 268 6.71 -2.70 8.76
N TYR A 269 5.67 -1.94 8.35
CA TYR A 269 4.30 -2.46 8.32
C TYR A 269 4.13 -3.65 7.38
N ASN A 270 4.78 -3.61 6.21
CA ASN A 270 4.71 -4.71 5.25
C ASN A 270 5.38 -5.99 5.75
N GLN A 271 6.44 -5.89 6.56
CA GLN A 271 7.05 -7.05 7.22
C GLN A 271 6.10 -7.67 8.26
N GLU A 272 5.46 -6.84 9.08
CA GLU A 272 4.44 -7.30 10.04
C GLU A 272 3.23 -7.92 9.32
N LEU A 273 2.82 -7.33 8.19
CA LEU A 273 1.68 -7.81 7.41
C LEU A 273 1.90 -9.23 6.88
N LEU A 274 3.12 -9.58 6.47
CA LEU A 274 3.46 -10.93 6.04
C LEU A 274 3.34 -11.94 7.20
N GLN A 275 3.82 -11.58 8.39
CA GLN A 275 3.68 -12.41 9.59
C GLN A 275 2.20 -12.57 10.00
N ARG A 276 1.39 -11.53 9.84
CA ARG A 276 -0.07 -11.62 10.05
C ARG A 276 -0.72 -12.55 9.03
N CYS A 277 -0.24 -12.60 7.79
CA CYS A 277 -0.70 -13.57 6.81
C CYS A 277 -0.37 -15.01 7.24
N ASP A 278 0.83 -15.27 7.78
CA ASP A 278 1.16 -16.58 8.36
C ASP A 278 0.20 -16.96 9.49
N HIS A 279 -0.11 -16.01 10.36
CA HIS A 279 -1.05 -16.25 11.44
C HIS A 279 -2.48 -16.55 10.94
N ASP A 280 -2.96 -15.91 9.85
CA ASP A 280 -4.27 -16.22 9.23
C ASP A 280 -4.34 -17.68 8.75
N MET A 281 -3.21 -18.28 8.40
CA MET A 281 -3.15 -19.67 7.95
C MET A 281 -3.41 -20.69 9.07
N ASN A 282 -3.43 -20.27 10.35
CA ASN A 282 -3.74 -21.14 11.50
C ASN A 282 -5.22 -21.54 11.60
N ARG A 283 -6.07 -21.10 10.67
CA ARG A 283 -7.49 -21.52 10.60
C ARG A 283 -7.68 -22.72 9.67
N ARG A 284 -8.80 -23.41 9.85
CA ARG A 284 -9.19 -24.54 9.00
C ARG A 284 -9.71 -24.09 7.64
N HIS A 285 -9.31 -24.81 6.60
CA HIS A 285 -9.79 -24.65 5.24
C HIS A 285 -11.29 -24.98 5.17
N TYR A 286 -12.06 -24.07 4.57
CA TYR A 286 -13.54 -24.14 4.53
C TYR A 286 -14.09 -25.45 3.95
N ARG A 287 -13.48 -25.97 2.87
CA ARG A 287 -13.83 -27.26 2.22
C ARG A 287 -13.04 -28.47 2.73
N LYS A 288 -11.71 -28.43 2.69
CA LYS A 288 -10.82 -29.57 3.04
C LYS A 288 -10.78 -29.90 4.54
N LYS A 289 -11.23 -28.99 5.42
CA LYS A 289 -11.26 -29.12 6.89
C LYS A 289 -9.90 -29.31 7.58
N GLU A 290 -8.81 -29.43 6.83
CA GLU A 290 -7.42 -29.32 7.30
C GLU A 290 -7.00 -27.86 7.56
N HIS A 291 -5.91 -27.64 8.28
CA HIS A 291 -5.35 -26.30 8.46
C HIS A 291 -4.73 -25.75 7.17
N ILE A 292 -4.86 -24.43 6.95
CA ILE A 292 -4.36 -23.78 5.74
C ILE A 292 -2.84 -23.82 5.65
N ASP A 293 -2.13 -23.68 6.77
CA ASP A 293 -0.66 -23.78 6.86
C ASP A 293 -0.13 -25.12 6.32
N LYS A 294 -0.73 -26.24 6.70
CA LYS A 294 -0.39 -27.58 6.22
C LYS A 294 -0.65 -27.73 4.73
N LEU A 295 -1.74 -27.16 4.23
CA LEU A 295 -2.03 -27.17 2.81
C LEU A 295 -1.08 -26.26 2.03
N PHE A 296 -0.66 -25.14 2.61
CA PHE A 296 0.31 -24.22 2.02
C PHE A 296 1.70 -24.85 1.93
N GLN A 297 2.08 -25.75 2.85
CA GLN A 297 3.30 -26.53 2.68
C GLN A 297 3.30 -27.37 1.39
N VAL A 298 2.14 -27.88 0.96
CA VAL A 298 2.01 -28.60 -0.32
C VAL A 298 2.15 -27.63 -1.50
N ASP A 299 1.62 -26.40 -1.39
CA ASP A 299 1.88 -25.36 -2.40
C ASP A 299 3.38 -25.03 -2.49
N HIS A 300 4.02 -24.82 -1.34
CA HIS A 300 5.43 -24.49 -1.23
C HIS A 300 6.34 -25.59 -1.79
N GLN A 301 5.99 -26.87 -1.63
CA GLN A 301 6.72 -27.98 -2.26
C GLN A 301 6.67 -27.95 -3.79
N ALA A 302 5.64 -27.32 -4.38
CA ALA A 302 5.50 -27.13 -5.81
C ALA A 302 6.08 -25.78 -6.30
N PHE A 303 6.73 -25.01 -5.41
CA PHE A 303 7.39 -23.75 -5.79
C PHE A 303 8.71 -24.00 -6.52
N ILE A 304 9.04 -23.05 -7.39
CA ILE A 304 10.35 -22.91 -8.00
C ILE A 304 11.29 -22.27 -6.96
N PRO A 305 12.53 -22.77 -6.81
CA PRO A 305 13.50 -22.18 -5.90
C PRO A 305 13.84 -20.73 -6.30
N LEU A 306 14.14 -19.90 -5.31
CA LEU A 306 14.58 -18.53 -5.56
C LEU A 306 15.91 -18.47 -6.33
N PRO A 307 16.07 -17.53 -7.26
CA PRO A 307 17.37 -17.21 -7.86
C PRO A 307 18.38 -16.77 -6.79
N GLN A 308 19.67 -17.07 -7.02
CA GLN A 308 20.75 -16.66 -6.10
C GLN A 308 20.96 -15.14 -6.05
N VAL A 309 20.67 -14.44 -7.15
CA VAL A 309 20.82 -13.00 -7.29
C VAL A 309 19.43 -12.37 -7.29
N ALA A 310 19.20 -11.39 -6.43
CA ALA A 310 17.93 -10.68 -6.39
C ALA A 310 17.71 -9.83 -7.65
N PHE A 311 16.49 -9.82 -8.19
CA PHE A 311 16.13 -8.96 -9.30
C PHE A 311 16.10 -7.48 -8.88
N ASP A 312 16.80 -6.60 -9.61
CA ASP A 312 16.75 -5.15 -9.40
C ASP A 312 15.50 -4.56 -10.08
N VAL A 313 14.43 -4.34 -9.29
CA VAL A 313 13.17 -3.78 -9.77
C VAL A 313 13.28 -2.26 -9.96
N HIS A 314 13.67 -1.85 -11.17
CA HIS A 314 13.68 -0.43 -11.55
C HIS A 314 13.37 -0.22 -13.03
N ARG A 315 12.80 0.95 -13.35
CA ARG A 315 12.63 1.43 -14.72
C ARG A 315 13.71 2.46 -15.04
N LEU A 316 14.43 2.23 -16.13
CA LEU A 316 15.34 3.24 -16.70
C LEU A 316 14.60 4.05 -17.77
N GLN A 317 14.65 5.37 -17.65
CA GLN A 317 14.06 6.27 -18.63
C GLN A 317 14.94 7.50 -18.83
N LYS A 318 15.14 7.93 -20.08
CA LYS A 318 15.77 9.22 -20.38
C LYS A 318 14.83 10.38 -20.07
N ALA A 319 15.37 11.43 -19.47
CA ALA A 319 14.70 12.70 -19.29
C ALA A 319 15.66 13.85 -19.61
N LYS A 320 15.12 14.97 -20.08
CA LYS A 320 15.89 16.20 -20.30
C LYS A 320 15.62 17.17 -19.17
N ALA A 321 16.69 17.66 -18.53
CA ALA A 321 16.57 18.67 -17.50
C ALA A 321 16.22 20.03 -18.12
N ASP A 322 15.42 20.83 -17.42
CA ASP A 322 15.11 22.20 -17.82
C ASP A 322 16.28 23.17 -17.56
N LYS A 323 16.07 24.48 -17.80
CA LYS A 323 17.07 25.53 -17.54
C LYS A 323 17.44 25.65 -16.06
N TYR A 324 16.59 25.17 -15.17
CA TYR A 324 16.81 25.17 -13.73
C TYR A 324 17.38 23.84 -13.25
N GLY A 325 17.72 22.90 -14.14
CA GLY A 325 18.21 21.59 -13.76
C GLY A 325 17.13 20.69 -13.16
N LYS A 326 15.86 20.83 -13.52
CA LYS A 326 14.77 19.98 -13.03
C LYS A 326 14.28 19.02 -14.11
N VAL A 327 13.88 17.83 -13.72
CA VAL A 327 13.32 16.79 -14.58
C VAL A 327 11.89 16.46 -14.17
N ARG A 328 11.09 16.04 -15.15
CA ARG A 328 9.70 15.64 -14.92
C ARG A 328 9.53 14.14 -15.07
N TYR A 329 8.88 13.52 -14.11
CA TYR A 329 8.46 12.13 -14.18
C TYR A 329 7.06 11.98 -13.59
N ALA A 330 6.16 11.32 -14.33
CA ALA A 330 4.77 11.06 -13.92
C ALA A 330 4.03 12.32 -13.39
N LYS A 331 4.16 13.46 -14.08
CA LYS A 331 3.61 14.79 -13.70
C LYS A 331 4.18 15.43 -12.43
N ASN A 332 5.21 14.83 -11.83
CA ASN A 332 5.93 15.38 -10.69
C ASN A 332 7.31 15.90 -11.13
N ILE A 333 7.86 16.83 -10.36
CA ILE A 333 9.12 17.53 -10.65
C ILE A 333 10.19 17.08 -9.65
N TYR A 334 11.38 16.78 -10.15
CA TYR A 334 12.54 16.40 -9.35
C TYR A 334 13.74 17.26 -9.75
N SER A 335 14.46 17.79 -8.79
CA SER A 335 15.68 18.54 -9.05
C SER A 335 16.86 17.63 -9.39
N THR A 336 17.77 18.08 -10.25
CA THR A 336 19.03 17.38 -10.56
C THR A 336 20.20 18.13 -9.89
N ALA A 337 21.19 18.56 -10.66
CA ALA A 337 22.13 19.61 -10.27
C ALA A 337 22.17 20.69 -11.36
N PRO A 338 22.50 21.95 -11.03
CA PRO A 338 22.59 23.01 -12.04
C PRO A 338 23.56 22.72 -13.18
N GLU A 339 24.60 21.93 -12.91
CA GLU A 339 25.59 21.50 -13.90
C GLU A 339 24.99 20.66 -15.04
N PHE A 340 23.84 20.04 -14.79
CA PHE A 340 23.08 19.23 -15.76
C PHE A 340 21.90 19.99 -16.38
N ALA A 341 21.78 21.30 -16.17
CA ALA A 341 20.75 22.11 -16.83
C ALA A 341 20.80 21.94 -18.35
N GLN A 342 19.63 21.71 -18.95
CA GLN A 342 19.47 21.44 -20.39
C GLN A 342 20.16 20.18 -20.94
N ARG A 343 20.76 19.33 -20.09
CA ARG A 343 21.38 18.05 -20.48
C ARG A 343 20.39 16.89 -20.38
N GLU A 344 20.70 15.80 -21.09
CA GLU A 344 20.01 14.53 -20.91
C GLU A 344 20.54 13.83 -19.66
N VAL A 345 19.63 13.22 -18.90
CA VAL A 345 19.94 12.41 -17.72
C VAL A 345 19.10 11.13 -17.76
N TRP A 346 19.56 10.13 -17.04
CA TRP A 346 18.82 8.88 -16.84
C TRP A 346 18.10 8.90 -15.51
N LEU A 347 16.85 8.46 -15.50
CA LEU A 347 16.06 8.25 -14.30
C LEU A 347 16.00 6.75 -14.03
N LYS A 348 16.58 6.31 -12.92
CA LYS A 348 16.37 4.98 -12.35
C LYS A 348 15.24 5.07 -11.34
N VAL A 349 14.05 4.68 -11.78
CA VAL A 349 12.81 4.77 -11.01
C VAL A 349 12.52 3.44 -10.34
N THR A 350 12.50 3.44 -9.01
CA THR A 350 12.04 2.31 -8.19
C THR A 350 10.66 2.63 -7.60
N TYR A 351 10.03 1.70 -6.88
CA TYR A 351 8.77 2.02 -6.19
C TYR A 351 8.96 3.04 -5.03
N LYS A 352 10.16 3.12 -4.43
CA LYS A 352 10.45 3.96 -3.26
C LYS A 352 11.10 5.30 -3.61
N GLN A 353 11.99 5.30 -4.58
CA GLN A 353 12.84 6.45 -4.92
C GLN A 353 13.11 6.57 -6.42
N ILE A 354 13.52 7.76 -6.83
CA ILE A 354 14.03 8.07 -8.17
C ILE A 354 15.48 8.52 -8.04
N GLU A 355 16.38 7.75 -8.63
CA GLU A 355 17.78 8.13 -8.75
C GLU A 355 18.02 8.77 -10.12
N ILE A 356 18.58 9.97 -10.12
CA ILE A 356 18.99 10.68 -11.32
C ILE A 356 20.46 10.34 -11.57
N LEU A 357 20.75 9.84 -12.76
CA LEU A 357 22.06 9.38 -13.19
C LEU A 357 22.55 10.21 -14.39
N ASN A 358 23.87 10.35 -14.51
CA ASN A 358 24.48 10.93 -15.71
C ASN A 358 24.48 9.94 -16.90
N GLU A 359 25.04 10.35 -18.04
CA GLU A 359 25.14 9.51 -19.24
C GLU A 359 25.93 8.22 -19.03
N ASN A 360 26.85 8.20 -18.04
CA ASN A 360 27.66 7.05 -17.65
C ASN A 360 27.00 6.23 -16.51
N TYR A 361 25.72 6.43 -16.24
CA TYR A 361 24.95 5.75 -15.18
C TYR A 361 25.48 5.98 -13.74
N GLN A 362 26.26 7.04 -13.52
CA GLN A 362 26.71 7.42 -12.17
C GLN A 362 25.65 8.27 -11.49
N LYS A 363 25.39 7.99 -10.21
CA LYS A 363 24.37 8.68 -9.41
C LYS A 363 24.73 10.14 -9.18
N ILE A 364 23.85 11.05 -9.59
CA ILE A 364 23.92 12.48 -9.34
C ILE A 364 23.20 12.81 -8.03
N VAL A 365 21.92 12.44 -7.94
CA VAL A 365 21.07 12.71 -6.78
C VAL A 365 19.95 11.67 -6.70
N SER A 366 19.48 11.36 -5.49
CA SER A 366 18.32 10.48 -5.26
C SER A 366 17.20 11.26 -4.59
N HIS A 367 15.95 11.00 -4.97
CA HIS A 367 14.74 11.59 -4.39
C HIS A 367 13.76 10.51 -3.95
N PRO A 368 12.99 10.72 -2.86
CA PRO A 368 11.84 9.87 -2.58
C PRO A 368 10.85 9.96 -3.75
N ARG A 369 10.23 8.84 -4.12
CA ARG A 369 9.28 8.81 -5.23
C ARG A 369 7.98 9.46 -4.80
N LEU A 370 7.58 10.50 -5.53
CA LEU A 370 6.33 11.20 -5.29
C LEU A 370 5.20 10.51 -6.04
N TYR A 371 4.16 10.14 -5.29
CA TYR A 371 2.89 9.61 -5.80
C TYR A 371 1.81 10.69 -5.70
N GLY A 372 1.18 11.03 -6.83
CA GLY A 372 0.30 12.19 -6.95
C GLY A 372 0.59 12.97 -8.23
N GLU A 373 -0.01 14.15 -8.37
CA GLU A 373 0.19 15.03 -9.52
C GLU A 373 0.62 16.43 -9.07
N GLY A 374 1.56 17.04 -9.80
CA GLY A 374 1.99 18.42 -9.56
C GLY A 374 2.85 18.61 -8.31
N LEU A 375 3.39 17.52 -7.74
CA LEU A 375 4.29 17.58 -6.59
C LEU A 375 5.74 17.85 -7.04
N GLU A 376 6.52 18.48 -6.17
CA GLU A 376 7.92 18.78 -6.40
C GLU A 376 8.81 18.25 -5.28
N SER A 377 9.88 17.54 -5.64
CA SER A 377 10.95 17.16 -4.72
C SER A 377 12.22 17.93 -5.08
N MET A 378 12.56 18.89 -4.24
CA MET A 378 13.72 19.75 -4.42
C MET A 378 14.82 19.34 -3.44
N LYS A 379 16.03 19.11 -3.98
CA LYS A 379 17.25 18.90 -3.20
C LYS A 379 18.22 20.02 -3.55
N TRP A 380 18.48 20.86 -2.56
CA TRP A 380 19.20 22.11 -2.76
C TRP A 380 20.72 21.96 -2.66
N ILE A 381 21.22 20.87 -2.07
CA ILE A 381 22.67 20.64 -1.90
C ILE A 381 23.44 20.82 -3.22
N PRO A 382 23.01 20.23 -4.37
CA PRO A 382 23.71 20.44 -5.64
C PRO A 382 23.62 21.88 -6.17
N TYR A 383 22.67 22.68 -5.70
CA TYR A 383 22.48 24.08 -6.10
C TYR A 383 23.38 25.04 -5.30
N LEU A 384 23.92 24.62 -4.14
CA LEU A 384 24.74 25.47 -3.28
C LEU A 384 25.97 26.03 -4.00
N LYS A 385 26.64 25.25 -4.84
CA LYS A 385 27.77 25.72 -5.65
C LYS A 385 27.39 26.90 -6.55
N LEU A 386 26.22 26.84 -7.17
CA LEU A 386 25.72 27.93 -8.01
C LEU A 386 25.31 29.14 -7.17
N MET A 387 24.79 28.92 -5.96
CA MET A 387 24.43 29.98 -5.02
C MET A 387 25.67 30.77 -4.54
N VAL A 388 26.81 30.12 -4.31
CA VAL A 388 28.09 30.79 -4.02
C VAL A 388 28.49 31.77 -5.13
N GLN A 389 28.19 31.44 -6.39
CA GLN A 389 28.47 32.32 -7.53
C GLN A 389 27.47 33.49 -7.64
N ARG A 390 26.25 33.35 -7.07
CA ARG A 390 25.16 34.34 -7.14
C ARG A 390 24.58 34.64 -5.75
N PRO A 391 25.35 35.26 -4.84
CA PRO A 391 24.94 35.44 -3.45
C PRO A 391 23.74 36.40 -3.26
N LYS A 392 23.55 37.37 -4.18
CA LYS A 392 22.46 38.36 -4.09
C LYS A 392 21.07 37.76 -4.30
N SER A 393 20.94 36.64 -5.02
CA SER A 393 19.63 36.04 -5.34
C SER A 393 19.10 35.09 -4.26
N ILE A 394 19.87 34.83 -3.21
CA ILE A 394 19.61 33.73 -2.26
C ILE A 394 18.37 33.96 -1.42
N GLN A 395 18.13 35.20 -1.00
CA GLN A 395 16.97 35.57 -0.18
C GLN A 395 15.64 35.32 -0.90
N ASN A 396 15.65 35.20 -2.23
CA ASN A 396 14.46 34.97 -3.06
C ASN A 396 14.32 33.49 -3.49
N LEU A 397 15.18 32.60 -3.02
CA LEU A 397 15.12 31.17 -3.33
C LEU A 397 14.28 30.44 -2.29
N ALA A 398 13.46 29.49 -2.74
CA ALA A 398 12.71 28.62 -1.84
C ALA A 398 13.61 27.82 -0.86
N PHE A 399 14.88 27.58 -1.21
CA PHE A 399 15.89 27.01 -0.29
C PHE A 399 16.06 27.81 0.99
N TYR A 400 16.02 29.14 0.86
CA TYR A 400 16.27 30.00 1.99
C TYR A 400 15.27 29.70 3.10
N GLU A 401 14.02 29.38 2.76
CA GLU A 401 13.00 28.97 3.73
C GLU A 401 13.24 27.61 4.37
N GLU A 402 13.92 26.69 3.70
CA GLU A 402 14.27 25.36 4.23
C GLU A 402 15.51 25.37 5.14
N LEU A 403 16.32 26.45 5.12
CA LEU A 403 17.50 26.56 5.98
C LEU A 403 17.12 26.62 7.47
N PRO A 404 17.91 25.99 8.36
CA PRO A 404 17.76 26.17 9.80
C PRO A 404 17.79 27.65 10.20
N HIS A 405 16.96 28.02 11.16
CA HIS A 405 16.82 29.42 11.60
C HIS A 405 18.16 30.12 11.95
N PRO A 406 19.13 29.45 12.62
CA PRO A 406 20.43 30.05 12.90
C PRO A 406 21.20 30.47 11.63
N TRP A 407 21.13 29.66 10.57
CA TRP A 407 21.77 29.97 9.29
C TRP A 407 21.07 31.13 8.57
N LYS A 408 19.73 31.23 8.66
CA LYS A 408 18.98 32.37 8.11
C LYS A 408 19.41 33.69 8.77
N GLU A 409 19.46 33.71 10.10
CA GLU A 409 19.88 34.91 10.85
C GLU A 409 21.33 35.27 10.53
N TYR A 410 22.24 34.30 10.56
CA TYR A 410 23.65 34.54 10.24
C TYR A 410 23.85 35.10 8.82
N LEU A 411 23.17 34.53 7.81
CA LEU A 411 23.29 34.98 6.42
C LEU A 411 22.67 36.35 6.14
N THR A 412 21.74 36.83 6.98
CA THR A 412 21.23 38.20 6.86
C THR A 412 22.22 39.22 7.40
N GLN A 413 22.84 38.92 8.54
CA GLN A 413 23.72 39.83 9.28
C GLN A 413 25.17 39.84 8.79
N THR A 414 25.69 38.72 8.30
CA THR A 414 27.11 38.61 7.91
C THR A 414 27.45 39.45 6.67
N ALA A 415 28.62 40.11 6.72
CA ALA A 415 29.21 40.78 5.56
C ALA A 415 29.82 39.79 4.56
N GLU A 416 30.23 38.60 5.01
CA GLU A 416 30.96 37.60 4.21
C GLU A 416 30.06 36.51 3.61
N LYS A 417 28.87 36.89 3.11
CA LYS A 417 27.83 35.94 2.68
C LYS A 417 28.37 34.84 1.76
N LYS A 418 29.19 35.21 0.78
CA LYS A 418 29.78 34.27 -0.19
C LYS A 418 30.65 33.19 0.48
N ARG A 419 31.47 33.57 1.46
CA ARG A 419 32.36 32.65 2.18
C ARG A 419 31.55 31.77 3.13
N ALA A 420 30.62 32.35 3.88
CA ALA A 420 29.69 31.63 4.74
C ALA A 420 28.93 30.51 4.01
N ILE A 421 28.39 30.79 2.81
CA ILE A 421 27.68 29.80 2.00
C ILE A 421 28.63 28.73 1.47
N HIS A 422 29.86 29.11 1.11
CA HIS A 422 30.85 28.13 0.65
C HIS A 422 31.21 27.15 1.78
N VAL A 423 31.43 27.67 2.99
CA VAL A 423 31.70 26.87 4.19
C VAL A 423 30.51 25.96 4.51
N LEU A 424 29.29 26.50 4.51
CA LEU A 424 28.07 25.70 4.68
C LEU A 424 27.94 24.60 3.61
N SER A 425 28.21 24.93 2.34
CA SER A 425 28.19 23.96 1.25
C SER A 425 29.23 22.86 1.43
N GLN A 426 30.40 23.17 1.97
CA GLN A 426 31.44 22.20 2.24
C GLN A 426 31.02 21.25 3.36
N MET A 427 30.53 21.81 4.48
CA MET A 427 30.07 21.02 5.63
C MET A 427 28.95 20.05 5.24
N ILE A 428 27.92 20.55 4.53
CA ILE A 428 26.79 19.71 4.09
C ILE A 428 27.25 18.64 3.09
N HIS A 429 28.22 18.92 2.24
CA HIS A 429 28.73 17.93 1.29
C HIS A 429 29.49 16.80 2.00
N GLU A 430 30.20 17.09 3.08
CA GLU A 430 30.93 16.07 3.85
C GLU A 430 30.04 15.28 4.82
N ASP A 431 29.10 15.93 5.50
CA ASP A 431 28.27 15.29 6.53
C ASP A 431 26.95 14.73 6.00
N GLY A 432 26.50 15.18 4.82
CA GLY A 432 25.23 14.77 4.20
C GLY A 432 23.98 15.48 4.74
N ASP A 433 24.07 16.22 5.84
CA ASP A 433 23.01 17.05 6.43
C ASP A 433 23.58 18.34 7.06
N ALA A 434 22.72 19.33 7.31
CA ALA A 434 23.05 20.60 7.94
C ALA A 434 23.03 20.55 9.48
N SER A 435 22.73 19.41 10.13
CA SER A 435 22.61 19.33 11.59
C SER A 435 23.91 19.71 12.30
N ILE A 436 25.03 19.06 11.97
CA ILE A 436 26.36 19.31 12.57
C ILE A 436 26.86 20.70 12.19
N ALA A 437 26.61 21.13 10.94
CA ALA A 437 26.92 22.49 10.50
C ALA A 437 26.18 23.56 11.33
N THR A 438 24.91 23.30 11.67
CA THR A 438 24.09 24.20 12.50
C THR A 438 24.60 24.23 13.94
N GLU A 439 24.96 23.08 14.50
CA GLU A 439 25.56 23.02 15.84
C GLU A 439 26.90 23.77 15.89
N ALA A 440 27.75 23.61 14.88
CA ALA A 440 29.01 24.33 14.75
C ALA A 440 28.80 25.85 14.71
N LEU A 441 27.80 26.32 13.96
CA LEU A 441 27.44 27.73 13.90
C LEU A 441 26.99 28.24 15.28
N ILE A 442 26.07 27.53 15.95
CA ILE A 442 25.57 27.93 17.28
C ILE A 442 26.72 28.01 18.30
N GLN A 443 27.58 27.00 18.36
CA GLN A 443 28.72 26.98 19.28
C GLN A 443 29.71 28.12 19.00
N THR A 444 29.94 28.44 17.73
CA THR A 444 30.86 29.52 17.34
C THR A 444 30.30 30.89 17.72
N LEU A 445 29.00 31.11 17.46
CA LEU A 445 28.32 32.35 17.84
C LEU A 445 28.26 32.53 19.37
N GLN A 446 28.05 31.45 20.14
CA GLN A 446 28.13 31.46 21.60
C GLN A 446 29.53 31.79 22.10
N GLY A 447 30.58 31.39 21.36
CA GLY A 447 31.97 31.75 21.63
C GLY A 447 32.34 33.19 21.27
N GLY A 448 31.42 33.98 20.72
CA GLY A 448 31.63 35.38 20.33
C GLY A 448 32.29 35.58 18.96
N CYS A 449 32.55 34.51 18.22
CA CYS A 449 33.12 34.57 16.88
C CYS A 449 32.02 34.53 15.81
N GLN A 450 32.18 35.32 14.75
CA GLN A 450 31.21 35.42 13.64
C GLN A 450 31.83 35.17 12.26
N ASP A 451 33.15 34.95 12.21
CA ASP A 451 33.90 34.70 10.98
C ASP A 451 33.69 33.27 10.46
N SER A 452 33.73 33.13 9.14
CA SER A 452 33.44 31.86 8.46
C SER A 452 34.45 30.75 8.80
N ASP A 453 35.71 31.12 9.07
CA ASP A 453 36.79 30.17 9.33
C ASP A 453 36.74 29.62 10.77
N SER A 454 36.29 30.40 11.75
CA SER A 454 36.00 29.91 13.11
C SER A 454 34.86 28.89 13.11
N ILE A 455 33.81 29.11 12.29
CA ILE A 455 32.71 28.14 12.15
C ILE A 455 33.25 26.83 11.55
N LEU A 456 34.10 26.92 10.53
CA LEU A 456 34.76 25.76 9.93
C LEU A 456 35.65 25.02 10.92
N THR A 457 36.37 25.74 11.79
CA THR A 457 37.23 25.17 12.83
C THR A 457 36.42 24.42 13.89
N THR A 458 35.34 25.02 14.38
CA THR A 458 34.39 24.38 15.31
C THR A 458 33.78 23.13 14.70
N TRP A 459 33.46 23.15 13.41
CA TRP A 459 32.95 21.99 12.71
C TRP A 459 33.98 20.86 12.59
N TYR A 460 35.25 21.16 12.23
CA TYR A 460 36.31 20.14 12.25
C TYR A 460 36.52 19.55 13.66
N ARG A 461 36.32 20.34 14.72
CA ARG A 461 36.34 19.87 16.11
C ARG A 461 35.23 18.87 16.38
N LEU A 462 33.99 19.19 16.01
CA LEU A 462 32.82 18.32 16.23
C LEU A 462 32.93 17.00 15.45
N ASN A 463 33.48 17.05 14.25
CA ASN A 463 33.75 15.87 13.44
C ASN A 463 35.01 15.09 13.84
N GLY A 464 35.72 15.49 14.90
CA GLY A 464 36.94 14.83 15.37
C GLY A 464 38.10 14.87 14.36
N LYS A 465 38.05 15.77 13.38
CA LYS A 465 39.05 15.92 12.31
C LYS A 465 40.18 16.89 12.68
N LEU A 466 40.08 17.59 13.81
CA LEU A 466 41.21 18.34 14.34
C LEU A 466 42.28 17.37 14.86
N PRO A 467 43.56 17.55 14.49
CA PRO A 467 44.63 16.91 15.24
C PRO A 467 44.50 17.35 16.69
N LYS A 468 44.58 16.39 17.63
CA LYS A 468 44.63 16.74 19.06
C LYS A 468 45.73 17.79 19.24
N CYS A 469 45.39 18.95 19.80
CA CYS A 469 46.41 19.85 20.32
C CYS A 469 47.21 19.02 21.32
N VAL A 470 48.44 18.71 20.95
CA VAL A 470 49.40 18.18 21.91
C VAL A 470 49.73 19.37 22.79
N ASP A 471 49.46 19.26 24.09
CA ASP A 471 50.02 20.19 25.05
C ASP A 471 51.53 20.13 24.88
N VAL A 472 52.11 21.16 24.25
CA VAL A 472 53.55 21.31 24.22
C VAL A 472 53.90 21.80 25.63
N PRO A 473 54.52 20.97 26.48
CA PRO A 473 54.93 21.43 27.80
C PRO A 473 55.88 22.59 27.58
N VAL A 474 55.53 23.75 28.14
CA VAL A 474 56.43 24.90 28.14
C VAL A 474 57.68 24.46 28.93
N PRO A 475 58.88 24.46 28.34
CA PRO A 475 60.10 24.13 29.06
C PRO A 475 60.21 25.03 30.29
N SER A 476 60.63 24.46 31.43
CA SER A 476 60.77 25.17 32.72
C SER A 476 61.70 26.40 32.63
N GLU A 477 62.55 26.44 31.61
CA GLU A 477 63.44 27.55 31.27
C GLU A 477 62.68 28.81 30.80
N LEU A 478 61.49 28.64 30.20
CA LEU A 478 60.62 29.73 29.72
C LEU A 478 59.60 30.19 30.77
N GLU A 479 59.44 29.46 31.88
CA GLU A 479 58.61 29.89 33.03
C GLU A 479 59.30 30.96 33.88
N GLN A 480 60.60 31.18 33.69
CA GLN A 480 61.26 32.34 34.24
C GLN A 480 60.70 33.58 33.55
N LYS A 481 59.83 34.31 34.25
CA LYS A 481 59.47 35.69 33.90
C LYS A 481 60.75 36.51 33.78
N VAL A 482 61.30 36.60 32.58
CA VAL A 482 62.26 37.64 32.25
C VAL A 482 61.43 38.93 32.24
N VAL A 483 61.38 39.58 33.41
CA VAL A 483 60.86 40.94 33.51
C VAL A 483 61.86 41.81 32.76
N PHE A 484 61.58 42.08 31.49
CA PHE A 484 62.29 43.11 30.76
C PHE A 484 61.85 44.47 31.33
N GLU A 485 62.70 45.09 32.12
CA GLU A 485 62.61 46.54 32.33
C GLU A 485 63.00 47.23 31.03
N ILE A 486 62.01 47.80 30.36
CA ILE A 486 62.23 48.52 29.11
C ILE A 486 62.89 49.86 29.45
N ASP A 487 64.18 50.02 29.13
CA ASP A 487 64.90 51.28 29.26
C ASP A 487 64.64 52.18 28.06
N PHE A 488 63.69 53.11 28.22
CA PHE A 488 63.34 54.10 27.20
C PHE A 488 64.40 55.20 26.99
N LYS A 489 65.42 55.31 27.85
CA LYS A 489 66.48 56.34 27.71
C LYS A 489 67.26 56.24 26.40
N ARG A 490 67.28 55.06 25.78
CA ARG A 490 67.88 54.84 24.45
C ARG A 490 67.11 55.52 23.32
N TYR A 491 65.79 55.64 23.44
CA TYR A 491 64.95 56.35 22.48
C TYR A 491 64.99 57.86 22.71
N ASP A 492 65.13 58.31 23.96
CA ASP A 492 65.29 59.73 24.27
C ASP A 492 66.52 60.35 23.58
N LYS A 493 67.60 59.58 23.40
CA LYS A 493 68.80 60.02 22.67
C LYS A 493 68.57 60.22 21.16
N LEU A 494 67.57 59.56 20.58
CA LEU A 494 67.23 59.70 19.15
C LEU A 494 66.32 60.91 18.89
N MET A 495 65.75 61.52 19.94
CA MET A 495 64.84 62.68 19.84
C MET A 495 65.57 64.02 20.02
N VAL A 496 66.88 64.03 20.30
CA VAL A 496 67.67 65.25 20.55
C VAL A 496 68.48 65.70 19.32
N ASP A 497 68.65 64.85 18.31
CA ASP A 497 69.48 65.19 17.13
C ASP A 497 68.75 65.96 16.00
N ASP A 498 67.45 66.28 16.15
CA ASP A 498 66.69 67.08 15.17
C ASP A 498 66.42 68.54 15.62
N ALA A 499 67.17 69.05 16.59
CA ALA A 499 67.09 70.45 17.02
C ALA A 499 68.46 71.14 17.05
N THR A 500 69.11 71.24 15.88
CA THR A 500 70.03 72.35 15.55
C THR A 500 69.96 72.70 14.09
#